data_AF-A0A5D0CJL2-F1
#
_entry.id   AF-A0A5D0CJL2-F1
#
_cell.length_a   1.000
_cell.length_b   1.000
_cell.length_c   1.000
_cell.angle_alpha   90.00
_cell.angle_beta   90.00
_cell.angle_gamma   90.00
#
_symmetry.space_group_name_H-M   'P 1'
#
loop_
_entity.id
_entity.type
_entity.pdbx_description
1 polymer ?
#
loop_
_entity_poly.entity_id
_entity_poly.type
_entity_poly.pdbx_seq_one_letter_code
_entity_poly.pdbx_strand_id
1 'polypeptide(L)'
;MKNSLRGVWPSELCDPSGFRLDAAAEPDPESRAAGTGRGQTMVIDKGLGRHSFTDMIETASSYISCIKLGFGTAPLYSTELLLYKIDLAKRHGIVVMPGGTLLETAVQQDVVPAFFNTVCNLGFNGIEVSDGTIDLPRQKRTELIKEGKQRGLIVFTEYGKKLSGSLIDAASLAETMETDLDAGAELLTVEARESGTGVGVFDEKGECRTNLLDDVLKFVPDLNRLMWEAPLKHQQVLFLRKFGPGVHLGNIPPTEVLSLETMRRGLRQDTFEFGLKKKELKEYVYVI
;
A
#
# COMPACT_ATOMS: atom_id res chain seq x y z
N MET A 1 -27.62 -14.80 -6.75
CA MET A 1 -27.94 -14.01 -5.53
C MET A 1 -26.75 -14.08 -4.60
N LYS A 2 -25.85 -13.09 -4.63
CA LYS A 2 -24.79 -12.96 -3.62
C LYS A 2 -25.47 -12.43 -2.34
N ASN A 3 -25.93 -13.32 -1.48
CA ASN A 3 -26.27 -12.92 -0.11
C ASN A 3 -24.98 -12.39 0.51
N SER A 4 -24.78 -11.08 0.50
CA SER A 4 -23.67 -10.50 1.22
C SER A 4 -23.85 -10.89 2.68
N LEU A 5 -22.86 -11.55 3.28
CA LEU A 5 -22.85 -11.91 4.71
C LEU A 5 -23.11 -10.69 5.63
N ARG A 6 -23.03 -9.47 5.08
CA ARG A 6 -23.44 -8.22 5.73
C ARG A 6 -24.92 -8.17 6.12
N GLY A 7 -25.78 -9.02 5.55
CA GLY A 7 -27.17 -9.18 6.00
C GLY A 7 -27.33 -10.14 7.19
N VAL A 8 -26.28 -10.91 7.53
CA VAL A 8 -26.33 -11.92 8.61
C VAL A 8 -25.75 -11.37 9.90
N TRP A 9 -24.67 -10.58 9.82
CA TRP A 9 -24.05 -9.94 10.97
C TRP A 9 -24.60 -8.53 11.19
N PRO A 10 -24.83 -8.10 12.45
CA PRO A 10 -25.10 -6.69 12.77
C PRO A 10 -24.04 -5.77 12.16
N SER A 11 -24.46 -4.63 11.62
CA SER A 11 -23.55 -3.63 11.01
C SER A 11 -22.45 -3.17 11.97
N GLU A 12 -22.75 -3.11 13.25
CA GLU A 12 -21.86 -2.74 14.35
C GLU A 12 -20.73 -3.75 14.54
N LEU A 13 -20.97 -5.03 14.23
CA LEU A 13 -19.92 -6.06 14.26
C LEU A 13 -19.14 -6.10 12.95
N CYS A 14 -19.72 -5.60 11.85
CA CYS A 14 -19.01 -5.48 10.59
C CYS A 14 -17.95 -4.38 10.65
N ASP A 15 -18.22 -3.25 11.31
CA ASP A 15 -17.28 -2.13 11.43
C ASP A 15 -17.52 -1.30 12.69
N PRO A 16 -17.04 -1.77 13.85
CA PRO A 16 -17.15 -1.02 15.09
C PRO A 16 -16.57 0.39 15.02
N SER A 17 -15.51 0.60 14.22
CA SER A 17 -14.86 1.90 14.11
C SER A 17 -15.67 2.92 13.30
N GLY A 18 -16.55 2.45 12.42
CA GLY A 18 -17.36 3.31 11.55
C GLY A 18 -16.58 4.01 10.43
N PHE A 19 -15.28 3.73 10.28
CA PHE A 19 -14.41 4.38 9.29
C PHE A 19 -14.24 3.58 7.98
N ARG A 20 -14.74 2.35 7.89
CA ARG A 20 -14.50 1.45 6.75
C ARG A 20 -15.76 1.17 5.91
N LEU A 21 -16.98 1.44 6.37
CA LEU A 21 -18.24 0.96 5.73
C LEU A 21 -18.84 1.78 4.57
N ASP A 22 -18.32 2.95 4.19
CA ASP A 22 -18.91 3.75 3.10
C ASP A 22 -18.59 3.29 1.65
N ALA A 23 -17.91 2.16 1.46
CA ALA A 23 -17.48 1.68 0.14
C ALA A 23 -18.43 0.65 -0.52
N ALA A 24 -19.76 0.85 -0.41
CA ALA A 24 -20.77 0.01 -1.07
C ALA A 24 -21.41 0.65 -2.32
N ALA A 25 -20.99 1.86 -2.71
CA ALA A 25 -21.22 2.31 -4.09
C ALA A 25 -20.35 1.44 -5.01
N GLU A 26 -20.94 0.94 -6.11
CA GLU A 26 -20.17 0.21 -7.11
C GLU A 26 -18.94 1.02 -7.49
N PRO A 27 -17.76 0.39 -7.57
CA PRO A 27 -16.53 1.11 -7.82
C PRO A 27 -16.58 1.66 -9.24
N ASP A 28 -16.72 2.98 -9.35
CA ASP A 28 -16.24 3.68 -10.53
C ASP A 28 -14.72 3.42 -10.63
N PRO A 29 -14.23 2.88 -11.75
CA PRO A 29 -12.80 2.70 -11.99
C PRO A 29 -11.98 3.98 -11.77
N GLU A 30 -12.58 5.16 -11.98
CA GLU A 30 -11.93 6.45 -11.80
C GLU A 30 -11.87 6.89 -10.33
N SER A 31 -12.77 6.41 -9.46
CA SER A 31 -12.87 6.87 -8.06
C SER A 31 -11.96 6.13 -7.08
N ARG A 32 -11.31 5.03 -7.49
CA ARG A 32 -10.40 4.25 -6.62
C ARG A 32 -9.01 4.88 -6.49
N ALA A 33 -8.65 5.78 -7.41
CA ALA A 33 -7.37 6.48 -7.40
C ALA A 33 -7.33 7.59 -6.33
N ALA A 34 -8.42 8.34 -6.15
CA ALA A 34 -8.44 9.47 -5.23
C ALA A 34 -8.94 9.11 -3.83
N GLY A 35 -8.03 9.06 -2.84
CA GLY A 35 -8.25 9.59 -1.48
C GLY A 35 -9.51 9.15 -0.70
N THR A 36 -10.14 8.02 -1.00
CA THR A 36 -11.25 7.53 -0.18
C THR A 36 -10.67 7.18 1.19
N GLY A 37 -11.10 7.86 2.25
CA GLY A 37 -10.57 7.76 3.62
C GLY A 37 -10.57 6.37 4.26
N ARG A 38 -10.89 5.32 3.49
CA ARG A 38 -10.81 3.91 3.85
C ARG A 38 -9.37 3.51 4.16
N GLY A 39 -8.37 3.92 3.39
CA GLY A 39 -6.97 3.55 3.61
C GLY A 39 -6.52 2.32 2.81
N GLN A 40 -5.48 2.51 1.99
CA GLN A 40 -4.99 1.53 1.04
C GLN A 40 -4.15 0.42 1.68
N THR A 41 -4.16 -0.75 1.05
CA THR A 41 -3.36 -1.92 1.46
C THR A 41 -2.60 -2.46 0.24
N MET A 42 -1.27 -2.34 0.25
CA MET A 42 -0.38 -2.99 -0.72
C MET A 42 0.12 -4.32 -0.14
N VAL A 43 -0.21 -5.41 -0.82
CA VAL A 43 0.32 -6.74 -0.50
C VAL A 43 1.61 -6.98 -1.27
N ILE A 44 2.62 -7.58 -0.63
CA ILE A 44 3.82 -8.06 -1.30
C ILE A 44 3.75 -9.56 -1.57
N ASP A 45 3.83 -9.94 -2.84
CA ASP A 45 3.89 -11.33 -3.29
C ASP A 45 5.29 -11.66 -3.78
N LYS A 46 5.93 -12.63 -3.12
CA LYS A 46 7.33 -12.99 -3.35
C LYS A 46 7.50 -14.33 -4.07
N GLY A 47 6.42 -14.95 -4.54
CA GLY A 47 6.48 -16.31 -5.05
C GLY A 47 5.24 -17.16 -4.81
N LEU A 48 4.06 -16.59 -4.53
CA LEU A 48 2.86 -17.39 -4.32
C LEU A 48 2.54 -18.21 -5.57
N GLY A 49 2.33 -19.51 -5.36
CA GLY A 49 1.80 -20.40 -6.38
C GLY A 49 0.34 -20.10 -6.71
N ARG A 50 -0.17 -20.72 -7.78
CA ARG A 50 -1.53 -20.49 -8.29
C ARG A 50 -2.60 -20.58 -7.20
N HIS A 51 -2.61 -21.67 -6.44
CA HIS A 51 -3.65 -21.93 -5.44
C HIS A 51 -3.58 -20.92 -4.30
N SER A 52 -2.43 -20.72 -3.67
CA SER A 52 -2.29 -19.74 -2.58
C SER A 52 -2.63 -18.30 -3.00
N PHE A 53 -2.30 -17.92 -4.24
CA PHE A 53 -2.70 -16.62 -4.78
C PHE A 53 -4.22 -16.54 -4.97
N THR A 54 -4.83 -17.61 -5.49
CA THR A 54 -6.30 -17.71 -5.65
C THR A 54 -7.00 -17.59 -4.30
N ASP A 55 -6.57 -18.37 -3.32
CA ASP A 55 -7.13 -18.39 -1.97
C ASP A 55 -7.08 -16.99 -1.33
N MET A 56 -5.96 -16.27 -1.49
CA MET A 56 -5.81 -14.90 -1.03
C MET A 56 -6.82 -13.95 -1.69
N ILE A 57 -6.97 -14.03 -3.02
CA ILE A 57 -7.91 -13.18 -3.75
C ILE A 57 -9.35 -13.48 -3.34
N GLU A 58 -9.75 -14.76 -3.31
CA GLU A 58 -11.09 -15.17 -2.92
C GLU A 58 -11.46 -14.73 -1.49
N THR A 59 -10.48 -14.80 -0.57
CA THR A 59 -10.70 -14.48 0.85
C THR A 59 -10.68 -12.98 1.12
N ALA A 60 -9.78 -12.24 0.47
CA ALA A 60 -9.40 -10.91 0.94
C ALA A 60 -9.39 -9.81 -0.12
N SER A 61 -9.77 -10.06 -1.38
CA SER A 61 -9.66 -9.06 -2.46
C SER A 61 -10.36 -7.73 -2.15
N SER A 62 -11.44 -7.76 -1.37
CA SER A 62 -12.20 -6.55 -0.98
C SER A 62 -11.42 -5.59 -0.09
N TYR A 63 -10.26 -6.00 0.42
CA TYR A 63 -9.39 -5.26 1.34
C TYR A 63 -7.99 -5.02 0.78
N ILE A 64 -7.72 -5.44 -0.47
CA ILE A 64 -6.45 -5.25 -1.15
C ILE A 64 -6.62 -4.13 -2.19
N SER A 65 -5.75 -3.13 -2.15
CA SER A 65 -5.73 -2.04 -3.13
C SER A 65 -4.78 -2.36 -4.28
N CYS A 66 -3.58 -2.86 -3.94
CA CYS A 66 -2.59 -3.27 -4.91
C CYS A 66 -1.75 -4.46 -4.44
N ILE A 67 -1.15 -5.16 -5.40
CA ILE A 67 -0.24 -6.28 -5.21
C ILE A 67 1.06 -5.96 -5.93
N LYS A 68 2.15 -5.91 -5.17
CA LYS A 68 3.52 -5.82 -5.66
C LYS A 68 4.10 -7.22 -5.82
N LEU A 69 4.41 -7.63 -7.06
CA LEU A 69 5.24 -8.82 -7.29
C LEU A 69 6.68 -8.44 -6.96
N GLY A 70 7.12 -8.84 -5.77
CA GLY A 70 8.28 -8.29 -5.09
C GLY A 70 9.55 -8.25 -5.95
N PHE A 71 10.29 -7.15 -5.81
CA PHE A 71 11.66 -6.97 -6.29
C PHE A 71 11.80 -7.32 -7.78
N GLY A 72 12.44 -8.44 -8.12
CA GLY A 72 12.67 -8.91 -9.49
C GLY A 72 12.04 -10.29 -9.75
N THR A 73 10.95 -10.64 -9.05
CA THR A 73 10.36 -11.99 -9.14
C THR A 73 9.60 -12.24 -10.43
N ALA A 74 9.02 -11.20 -11.07
CA ALA A 74 8.15 -11.35 -12.22
C ALA A 74 8.76 -12.18 -13.39
N PRO A 75 10.02 -11.97 -13.80
CA PRO A 75 10.64 -12.76 -14.87
C PRO A 75 10.91 -14.24 -14.52
N LEU A 76 10.79 -14.64 -13.24
CA LEU A 76 11.05 -16.01 -12.79
C LEU A 76 9.83 -16.93 -12.87
N TYR A 77 8.64 -16.36 -13.04
CA TYR A 77 7.41 -17.15 -13.21
C TYR A 77 7.33 -17.72 -14.63
N SER A 78 6.64 -18.87 -14.78
CA SER A 78 6.15 -19.25 -16.11
C SER A 78 5.16 -18.20 -16.61
N THR A 79 5.16 -17.94 -17.91
CA THR A 79 4.24 -16.96 -18.53
C THR A 79 2.78 -17.26 -18.19
N GLU A 80 2.40 -18.55 -18.19
CA GLU A 80 1.04 -18.97 -17.84
C GLU A 80 0.64 -18.59 -16.41
N LEU A 81 1.54 -18.81 -15.43
CA LEU A 81 1.25 -18.48 -14.04
C LEU A 81 1.22 -16.96 -13.83
N LEU A 82 2.14 -16.23 -14.46
CA LEU A 82 2.20 -14.78 -14.34
C LEU A 82 0.93 -14.12 -14.91
N LEU A 83 0.52 -14.50 -16.13
CA LEU A 83 -0.70 -14.01 -16.76
C LEU A 83 -1.94 -14.34 -15.92
N TYR A 84 -2.00 -15.54 -15.35
CA TYR A 84 -3.08 -15.94 -14.45
C TYR A 84 -3.19 -15.01 -13.24
N LYS A 85 -2.07 -14.74 -12.55
CA LYS A 85 -2.04 -13.87 -11.35
C LYS A 85 -2.48 -12.44 -11.69
N ILE A 86 -1.97 -11.91 -12.80
CA ILE A 86 -2.31 -10.55 -13.27
C ILE A 86 -3.80 -10.43 -13.59
N ASP A 87 -4.33 -11.36 -14.39
CA ASP A 87 -5.74 -11.35 -14.80
C ASP A 87 -6.67 -11.53 -13.59
N LEU A 88 -6.36 -12.46 -12.69
CA LEU A 88 -7.18 -12.68 -11.49
C LEU A 88 -7.23 -11.44 -10.59
N ALA A 89 -6.09 -10.79 -10.32
CA ALA A 89 -6.06 -9.55 -9.53
C ALA A 89 -6.89 -8.43 -10.19
N LYS A 90 -6.73 -8.26 -11.50
CA LYS A 90 -7.45 -7.22 -12.26
C LYS A 90 -8.95 -7.44 -12.30
N ARG A 91 -9.43 -8.68 -12.40
CA ARG A 91 -10.87 -9.00 -12.33
C ARG A 91 -11.51 -8.62 -10.99
N HIS A 92 -10.70 -8.53 -9.93
CA HIS A 92 -11.13 -8.06 -8.61
C HIS A 92 -10.86 -6.55 -8.41
N GLY A 93 -10.44 -5.84 -9.45
CA GLY A 93 -10.16 -4.41 -9.44
C GLY A 93 -8.95 -4.02 -8.59
N ILE A 94 -7.98 -4.94 -8.46
CA ILE A 94 -6.72 -4.73 -7.74
C ILE A 94 -5.66 -4.26 -8.74
N VAL A 95 -4.84 -3.29 -8.34
CA VAL A 95 -3.66 -2.91 -9.12
C VAL A 95 -2.56 -3.93 -8.91
N VAL A 96 -2.00 -4.47 -9.99
CA VAL A 96 -0.87 -5.40 -9.93
C VAL A 96 0.32 -4.79 -10.66
N MET A 97 1.47 -4.83 -10.01
CA MET A 97 2.71 -4.21 -10.50
C MET A 97 3.93 -5.08 -10.21
N PRO A 98 4.95 -5.06 -11.07
CA PRO A 98 6.27 -5.57 -10.69
C PRO A 98 6.92 -4.64 -9.66
N GLY A 99 7.81 -5.17 -8.82
CA GLY A 99 8.61 -4.36 -7.91
C GLY A 99 9.56 -3.41 -8.64
N GLY A 100 9.80 -2.24 -8.06
CA GLY A 100 10.60 -1.17 -8.66
C GLY A 100 12.06 -1.55 -8.85
N THR A 101 12.56 -2.52 -8.08
CA THR A 101 13.93 -3.08 -8.27
C THR A 101 14.10 -3.72 -9.66
N LEU A 102 13.03 -4.26 -10.24
CA LEU A 102 13.06 -4.76 -11.61
C LEU A 102 13.18 -3.62 -12.63
N LEU A 103 12.49 -2.50 -12.41
CA LEU A 103 12.65 -1.31 -13.25
C LEU A 103 14.06 -0.71 -13.09
N GLU A 104 14.59 -0.63 -11.87
CA GLU A 104 15.97 -0.21 -11.60
C GLU A 104 16.97 -1.10 -12.36
N THR A 105 16.73 -2.42 -12.42
CA THR A 105 17.53 -3.35 -13.22
C THR A 105 17.42 -3.02 -14.72
N ALA A 106 16.22 -2.73 -15.22
CA ALA A 106 16.03 -2.34 -16.62
C ALA A 106 16.73 -1.03 -16.98
N VAL A 107 16.80 -0.08 -16.04
CA VAL A 107 17.59 1.16 -16.20
C VAL A 107 19.08 0.84 -16.29
N GLN A 108 19.62 0.04 -15.37
CA GLN A 108 21.05 -0.32 -15.39
C GLN A 108 21.48 -1.08 -16.64
N GLN A 109 20.58 -1.91 -17.19
CA GLN A 109 20.84 -2.71 -18.38
C GLN A 109 20.49 -1.99 -19.69
N ASP A 110 20.05 -0.72 -19.62
CA ASP A 110 19.61 0.09 -20.77
C ASP A 110 18.51 -0.57 -21.63
N VAL A 111 17.54 -1.23 -20.97
CA VAL A 111 16.41 -1.94 -21.62
C VAL A 111 15.05 -1.42 -21.18
N VAL A 112 14.98 -0.18 -20.67
CA VAL A 112 13.73 0.48 -20.21
C VAL A 112 12.58 0.39 -21.23
N PRO A 113 12.78 0.67 -22.53
CA PRO A 113 11.68 0.56 -23.51
C PRO A 113 11.13 -0.87 -23.62
N ALA A 114 12.00 -1.88 -23.61
CA ALA A 114 11.61 -3.28 -23.66
C ALA A 114 10.89 -3.72 -22.37
N PHE A 115 11.33 -3.20 -21.22
CA PHE A 115 10.68 -3.43 -19.93
C PHE A 115 9.23 -2.91 -19.96
N PHE A 116 8.99 -1.65 -20.32
CA PHE A 116 7.63 -1.10 -20.36
C PHE A 116 6.74 -1.81 -21.39
N ASN A 117 7.27 -2.15 -22.57
CA ASN A 117 6.54 -2.96 -23.54
C ASN A 117 6.13 -4.31 -22.96
N THR A 118 7.01 -4.96 -22.21
CA THR A 118 6.74 -6.24 -21.55
C THR A 118 5.69 -6.09 -20.46
N VAL A 119 5.79 -5.07 -19.60
CA VAL A 119 4.81 -4.77 -18.54
C VAL A 119 3.41 -4.60 -19.13
N CYS A 120 3.28 -3.80 -20.19
CA CYS A 120 2.00 -3.59 -20.88
C CYS A 120 1.49 -4.88 -21.56
N ASN A 121 2.36 -5.62 -22.27
CA ASN A 121 1.97 -6.83 -22.99
C ASN A 121 1.52 -7.97 -22.06
N LEU A 122 2.13 -8.09 -20.88
CA LEU A 122 1.70 -9.02 -19.83
C LEU A 122 0.40 -8.58 -19.14
N GLY A 123 -0.04 -7.33 -19.37
CA GLY A 123 -1.31 -6.81 -18.90
C GLY A 123 -1.28 -6.25 -17.48
N PHE A 124 -0.10 -5.99 -16.90
CA PHE A 124 -0.01 -5.22 -15.64
C PHE A 124 -0.73 -3.88 -15.80
N ASN A 125 -1.40 -3.42 -14.74
CA ASN A 125 -2.11 -2.13 -14.71
C ASN A 125 -1.46 -1.12 -13.75
N GLY A 126 -0.34 -1.48 -13.13
CA GLY A 126 0.47 -0.57 -12.35
C GLY A 126 1.97 -0.79 -12.54
N ILE A 127 2.75 0.17 -12.05
CA ILE A 127 4.21 0.13 -12.04
C ILE A 127 4.72 0.83 -10.77
N GLU A 128 5.83 0.34 -10.23
CA GLU A 128 6.59 1.00 -9.18
C GLU A 128 7.85 1.65 -9.78
N VAL A 129 8.06 2.94 -9.49
CA VAL A 129 9.30 3.67 -9.82
C VAL A 129 10.07 3.96 -8.53
N SER A 130 11.27 3.38 -8.42
CA SER A 130 12.14 3.49 -7.26
C SER A 130 13.58 3.77 -7.67
N ASP A 131 14.38 4.19 -6.72
CA ASP A 131 15.84 4.40 -6.83
C ASP A 131 16.55 3.88 -5.58
N GLY A 132 16.00 2.82 -4.97
CA GLY A 132 16.48 2.32 -3.67
C GLY A 132 17.81 1.57 -3.76
N THR A 133 18.14 1.05 -4.95
CA THR A 133 19.32 0.22 -5.24
C THR A 133 20.34 0.96 -6.10
N ILE A 134 19.87 1.84 -6.99
CA ILE A 134 20.71 2.56 -7.96
C ILE A 134 20.67 4.06 -7.70
N ASP A 135 21.68 4.77 -8.18
CA ASP A 135 21.57 6.23 -8.29
C ASP A 135 20.80 6.57 -9.56
N LEU A 136 19.65 7.23 -9.41
CA LEU A 136 18.74 7.57 -10.49
C LEU A 136 18.59 9.08 -10.56
N PRO A 137 19.10 9.75 -11.61
CA PRO A 137 18.95 11.19 -11.75
C PRO A 137 17.48 11.62 -11.73
N ARG A 138 17.18 12.76 -11.08
CA ARG A 138 15.82 13.29 -10.94
C ARG A 138 15.07 13.36 -12.26
N GLN A 139 15.71 13.89 -13.30
CA GLN A 139 15.14 13.97 -14.64
C GLN A 139 14.72 12.59 -15.15
N LYS A 140 15.58 11.57 -14.99
CA LYS A 140 15.29 10.21 -15.45
C LYS A 140 14.14 9.60 -14.66
N ARG A 141 14.07 9.80 -13.35
CA ARG A 141 12.93 9.37 -12.52
C ARG A 141 11.62 9.97 -13.03
N THR A 142 11.60 11.28 -13.27
CA THR A 142 10.42 11.98 -13.81
C THR A 142 10.02 11.45 -15.19
N GLU A 143 10.99 11.16 -16.07
CA GLU A 143 10.73 10.52 -17.37
C GLU A 143 10.07 9.14 -17.21
N LEU A 144 10.56 8.31 -16.29
CA LEU A 144 9.98 6.97 -16.02
C LEU A 144 8.55 7.05 -15.49
N ILE A 145 8.25 8.00 -14.60
CA ILE A 145 6.90 8.24 -14.08
C ILE A 145 5.97 8.65 -15.22
N LYS A 146 6.38 9.62 -16.04
CA LYS A 146 5.60 10.10 -17.19
C LYS A 146 5.37 9.00 -18.23
N GLU A 147 6.38 8.17 -18.51
CA GLU A 147 6.26 7.02 -19.41
C GLU A 147 5.22 6.02 -18.91
N GLY A 148 5.25 5.69 -17.62
CA GLY A 148 4.24 4.84 -17.00
C GLY A 148 2.82 5.40 -17.15
N LYS A 149 2.64 6.70 -16.87
CA LYS A 149 1.35 7.38 -17.03
C LYS A 149 0.89 7.44 -18.49
N GLN A 150 1.79 7.74 -19.42
CA GLN A 150 1.47 7.78 -20.85
C GLN A 150 0.99 6.42 -21.38
N ARG A 151 1.48 5.32 -20.79
CA ARG A 151 1.05 3.95 -21.11
C ARG A 151 -0.22 3.52 -20.39
N GLY A 152 -0.86 4.41 -19.64
CA GLY A 152 -2.11 4.13 -18.91
C GLY A 152 -1.91 3.28 -17.66
N LEU A 153 -0.69 3.21 -17.12
CA LEU A 153 -0.41 2.51 -15.86
C LEU A 153 -0.67 3.43 -14.66
N ILE A 154 -1.12 2.85 -13.55
CA ILE A 154 -1.11 3.53 -12.25
C ILE A 154 0.33 3.48 -11.72
N VAL A 155 0.92 4.66 -11.50
CA VAL A 155 2.32 4.77 -11.09
C VAL A 155 2.39 4.95 -9.58
N PHE A 156 3.01 4.01 -8.89
CA PHE A 156 3.45 4.17 -7.52
C PHE A 156 4.92 4.55 -7.54
N THR A 157 5.35 5.40 -6.64
CA THR A 157 6.77 5.67 -6.43
C THR A 157 7.22 5.22 -5.06
N GLU A 158 8.52 4.98 -4.89
CA GLU A 158 9.11 4.58 -3.61
C GLU A 158 10.25 5.56 -3.28
N TYR A 159 10.32 5.96 -2.02
CA TYR A 159 11.40 6.78 -1.47
C TYR A 159 12.09 6.03 -0.32
N GLY A 160 13.41 5.95 -0.43
CA GLY A 160 14.29 5.37 0.58
C GLY A 160 15.35 4.47 -0.05
N LYS A 161 16.56 4.47 0.51
CA LYS A 161 17.65 3.60 0.05
C LYS A 161 17.57 2.25 0.76
N LYS A 162 17.92 1.18 0.03
CA LYS A 162 17.86 -0.22 0.51
C LYS A 162 19.08 -0.66 1.31
N LEU A 163 20.01 0.26 1.56
CA LEU A 163 21.21 0.03 2.37
C LEU A 163 20.84 0.06 3.86
N SER A 164 21.37 -0.91 4.61
CA SER A 164 21.16 -0.96 6.07
C SER A 164 21.71 0.32 6.72
N GLY A 165 20.91 0.91 7.60
CA GLY A 165 21.24 2.17 8.28
C GLY A 165 20.91 3.44 7.49
N SER A 166 20.39 3.33 6.27
CA SER A 166 19.86 4.51 5.55
C SER A 166 18.64 5.08 6.28
N LEU A 167 18.73 6.38 6.60
CA LEU A 167 17.66 7.15 7.22
C LEU A 167 16.88 7.91 6.14
N ILE A 168 15.62 8.23 6.46
CA ILE A 168 14.81 9.15 5.65
C ILE A 168 15.30 10.58 5.93
N ASP A 169 15.44 11.38 4.88
CA ASP A 169 15.49 12.83 4.99
C ASP A 169 14.09 13.37 4.71
N ALA A 170 13.45 13.95 5.73
CA ALA A 170 12.07 14.40 5.65
C ALA A 170 11.85 15.53 4.63
N ALA A 171 12.82 16.44 4.47
CA ALA A 171 12.71 17.53 3.50
C ALA A 171 12.85 17.00 2.07
N SER A 172 13.84 16.13 1.84
CA SER A 172 14.03 15.46 0.54
C SER A 172 12.87 14.54 0.16
N LEU A 173 12.27 13.86 1.14
CA LEU A 173 11.04 13.08 0.95
C LEU A 173 9.89 13.97 0.47
N ALA A 174 9.64 15.11 1.13
CA ALA A 174 8.57 16.02 0.74
C ALA A 174 8.79 16.61 -0.66
N GLU A 175 10.01 17.05 -0.99
CA GLU A 175 10.34 17.55 -2.34
C GLU A 175 10.18 16.45 -3.41
N THR A 176 10.64 15.24 -3.11
CA THR A 176 10.48 14.09 -4.02
C THR A 176 9.01 13.77 -4.22
N MET A 177 8.21 13.80 -3.16
CA MET A 177 6.77 13.55 -3.21
C MET A 177 6.07 14.56 -4.11
N GLU A 178 6.27 15.86 -3.89
CA GLU A 178 5.68 16.91 -4.74
C GLU A 178 6.05 16.71 -6.20
N THR A 179 7.34 16.50 -6.49
CA THR A 179 7.83 16.32 -7.87
C THR A 179 7.28 15.06 -8.54
N ASP A 180 7.19 13.95 -7.79
CA ASP A 180 6.67 12.68 -8.31
C ASP A 180 5.16 12.77 -8.57
N LEU A 181 4.40 13.41 -7.67
CA LEU A 181 2.97 13.64 -7.83
C LEU A 181 2.68 14.56 -9.02
N ASP A 182 3.45 15.64 -9.19
CA ASP A 182 3.36 16.54 -10.35
C ASP A 182 3.69 15.83 -11.67
N ALA A 183 4.58 14.83 -11.63
CA ALA A 183 4.88 13.97 -12.78
C ALA A 183 3.77 12.95 -13.07
N GLY A 184 2.81 12.79 -12.16
CA GLY A 184 1.60 11.98 -12.31
C GLY A 184 1.54 10.72 -11.44
N ALA A 185 2.45 10.56 -10.47
CA ALA A 185 2.39 9.47 -9.51
C ALA A 185 1.08 9.48 -8.71
N GLU A 186 0.59 8.29 -8.40
CA GLU A 186 -0.62 8.10 -7.61
C GLU A 186 -0.32 8.23 -6.12
N LEU A 187 0.64 7.44 -5.63
CA LEU A 187 1.10 7.46 -4.25
C LEU A 187 2.62 7.36 -4.21
N LEU A 188 3.19 7.90 -3.14
CA LEU A 188 4.58 7.67 -2.78
C LEU A 188 4.66 6.75 -1.57
N THR A 189 5.46 5.70 -1.68
CA THR A 189 5.71 4.71 -0.64
C THR A 189 6.99 5.05 0.12
N VAL A 190 6.93 5.04 1.46
CA VAL A 190 8.11 5.15 2.32
C VAL A 190 8.66 3.75 2.58
N GLU A 191 9.87 3.50 2.07
CA GLU A 191 10.56 2.19 2.11
C GLU A 191 10.84 1.74 3.55
N ALA A 192 10.50 0.49 3.84
CA ALA A 192 10.90 -0.24 5.06
C ALA A 192 11.48 -1.63 4.74
N ARG A 193 11.64 -1.96 3.45
CA ARG A 193 11.95 -3.30 2.94
C ARG A 193 10.89 -4.31 3.39
N GLU A 194 11.10 -5.57 3.00
CA GLU A 194 10.28 -6.67 3.48
C GLU A 194 10.55 -7.01 4.96
N SER A 195 11.77 -6.77 5.45
CA SER A 195 12.12 -7.11 6.84
C SER A 195 11.49 -6.15 7.85
N GLY A 196 11.23 -4.90 7.46
CA GLY A 196 10.80 -3.85 8.38
C GLY A 196 11.86 -3.48 9.42
N THR A 197 13.14 -3.80 9.19
CA THR A 197 14.22 -3.62 10.18
C THR A 197 15.42 -2.93 9.56
N GLY A 198 16.02 -2.00 10.30
CA GLY A 198 17.29 -1.36 10.00
C GLY A 198 17.28 -0.40 8.81
N VAL A 199 16.11 0.10 8.41
CA VAL A 199 15.94 0.94 7.22
C VAL A 199 14.79 1.92 7.39
N GLY A 200 14.92 3.09 6.76
CA GLY A 200 13.85 4.08 6.68
C GLY A 200 13.51 4.63 8.07
N VAL A 201 12.23 4.53 8.43
CA VAL A 201 11.73 4.99 9.75
C VAL A 201 11.93 3.95 10.86
N PHE A 202 12.44 2.76 10.57
CA PHE A 202 12.64 1.70 11.57
C PHE A 202 14.11 1.51 11.95
N ASP A 203 14.36 1.15 13.20
CA ASP A 203 15.67 0.76 13.69
C ASP A 203 15.96 -0.73 13.46
N GLU A 204 17.14 -1.21 13.90
CA GLU A 204 17.57 -2.61 13.74
C GLU A 204 16.64 -3.64 14.41
N LYS A 205 15.80 -3.21 15.37
CA LYS A 205 14.81 -4.03 16.05
C LYS A 205 13.42 -3.93 15.41
N GLY A 206 13.27 -3.09 14.40
CA GLY A 206 12.00 -2.81 13.74
C GLY A 206 11.13 -1.82 14.52
N GLU A 207 11.69 -1.12 15.49
CA GLU A 207 11.01 -0.08 16.26
C GLU A 207 11.06 1.25 15.51
N CYS A 208 9.96 2.01 15.58
CA CYS A 208 9.85 3.26 14.84
C CYS A 208 10.71 4.36 15.50
N ARG A 209 11.50 5.05 14.70
CA ARG A 209 12.23 6.26 15.07
C ARG A 209 11.25 7.43 15.10
N THR A 210 10.57 7.62 16.24
CA THR A 210 9.48 8.60 16.38
C THR A 210 9.87 10.02 15.97
N ASN A 211 11.10 10.46 16.28
CA ASN A 211 11.58 11.79 15.90
C ASN A 211 11.60 11.96 14.37
N LEU A 212 12.07 10.94 13.65
CA LEU A 212 12.10 10.95 12.19
C LEU A 212 10.69 10.93 11.61
N LEU A 213 9.79 10.14 12.20
CA LEU A 213 8.38 10.14 11.82
C LEU A 213 7.76 11.53 12.02
N ASP A 214 7.99 12.16 13.17
CA ASP A 214 7.47 13.50 13.48
C ASP A 214 8.06 14.57 12.55
N ASP A 215 9.30 14.43 12.10
CA ASP A 215 9.88 15.32 11.10
C ASP A 215 9.20 15.15 9.74
N VAL A 216 8.97 13.91 9.28
CA VAL A 216 8.20 13.67 8.03
C VAL A 216 6.83 14.34 8.09
N LEU A 217 6.15 14.28 9.24
CA LEU A 217 4.83 14.91 9.42
C LEU A 217 4.84 16.44 9.40
N LYS A 218 5.99 17.08 9.63
CA LYS A 218 6.13 18.54 9.49
C LYS A 218 6.31 18.98 8.05
N PHE A 219 6.99 18.16 7.25
CA PHE A 219 7.38 18.53 5.88
C PHE A 219 6.40 18.03 4.82
N VAL A 220 5.76 16.88 5.04
CA VAL A 220 4.88 16.28 4.01
C VAL A 220 3.51 16.97 3.99
N PRO A 221 3.09 17.53 2.84
CA PRO A 221 1.87 18.32 2.77
C PRO A 221 0.58 17.48 2.74
N ASP A 222 0.62 16.27 2.14
CA ASP A 222 -0.57 15.41 2.00
C ASP A 222 -0.31 13.96 2.40
N LEU A 223 -0.59 13.64 3.66
CA LEU A 223 -0.42 12.29 4.19
C LEU A 223 -1.33 11.24 3.53
N ASN A 224 -2.40 11.64 2.83
CA ASN A 224 -3.24 10.70 2.09
C ASN A 224 -2.58 10.23 0.79
N ARG A 225 -1.47 10.85 0.39
CA ARG A 225 -0.68 10.45 -0.79
C ARG A 225 0.58 9.67 -0.41
N LEU A 226 0.79 9.42 0.89
CA LEU A 226 1.83 8.54 1.40
C LEU A 226 1.30 7.15 1.73
N MET A 227 2.10 6.14 1.39
CA MET A 227 1.97 4.77 1.87
C MET A 227 3.17 4.38 2.73
N TRP A 228 2.95 3.77 3.88
CA TRP A 228 4.02 3.35 4.78
C TRP A 228 4.22 1.84 4.67
N GLU A 229 5.41 1.38 4.30
CA GLU A 229 5.70 -0.04 4.40
C GLU A 229 5.73 -0.48 5.88
N ALA A 230 4.95 -1.51 6.21
CA ALA A 230 4.78 -2.00 7.58
C ALA A 230 4.57 -3.53 7.57
N PRO A 231 5.60 -4.30 7.17
CA PRO A 231 5.48 -5.76 7.04
C PRO A 231 5.18 -6.46 8.38
N LEU A 232 5.57 -5.87 9.52
CA LEU A 232 5.39 -6.47 10.84
C LEU A 232 4.15 -5.92 11.55
N LYS A 233 3.45 -6.79 12.29
CA LYS A 233 2.20 -6.44 13.01
C LYS A 233 2.36 -5.20 13.89
N HIS A 234 3.41 -5.12 14.70
CA HIS A 234 3.58 -3.99 15.63
C HIS A 234 3.77 -2.66 14.90
N GLN A 235 4.34 -2.67 13.70
CA GLN A 235 4.47 -1.49 12.84
C GLN A 235 3.11 -1.07 12.28
N GLN A 236 2.30 -2.03 11.85
CA GLN A 236 0.92 -1.78 11.41
C GLN A 236 0.11 -1.13 12.54
N VAL A 237 0.18 -1.68 13.76
CA VAL A 237 -0.50 -1.14 14.95
C VAL A 237 -0.01 0.29 15.25
N LEU A 238 1.29 0.53 15.18
CA LEU A 238 1.88 1.85 15.41
C LEU A 238 1.31 2.89 14.44
N PHE A 239 1.31 2.62 13.14
CA PHE A 239 0.79 3.55 12.15
C PHE A 239 -0.73 3.71 12.24
N LEU A 240 -1.48 2.64 12.51
CA LEU A 240 -2.92 2.73 12.74
C LEU A 240 -3.22 3.65 13.93
N ARG A 241 -2.48 3.55 15.04
CA ARG A 241 -2.68 4.43 16.20
C ARG A 241 -2.25 5.87 15.94
N LYS A 242 -1.17 6.07 15.19
CA LYS A 242 -0.64 7.41 14.90
C LYS A 242 -1.51 8.18 13.89
N PHE A 243 -1.98 7.49 12.85
CA PHE A 243 -2.64 8.11 11.69
C PHE A 243 -4.12 7.76 11.54
N GLY A 244 -4.62 6.86 12.40
CA GLY A 244 -5.97 6.35 12.33
C GLY A 244 -6.14 5.18 11.35
N PRO A 245 -7.34 4.59 11.30
CA PRO A 245 -7.64 3.40 10.52
C PRO A 245 -7.59 3.62 8.99
N GLY A 246 -7.51 4.87 8.54
CA GLY A 246 -7.42 5.27 7.13
C GLY A 246 -5.99 5.34 6.56
N VAL A 247 -4.95 5.07 7.35
CA VAL A 247 -3.56 5.12 6.86
C VAL A 247 -3.28 4.12 5.75
N HIS A 248 -2.51 4.49 4.74
CA HIS A 248 -2.11 3.56 3.67
C HIS A 248 -0.90 2.75 4.11
N LEU A 249 -0.99 1.42 4.00
CA LEU A 249 0.07 0.52 4.43
C LEU A 249 0.51 -0.40 3.30
N GLY A 250 1.82 -0.60 3.20
CA GLY A 250 2.45 -1.45 2.20
C GLY A 250 3.31 -2.57 2.77
N ASN A 251 3.78 -3.44 1.88
CA ASN A 251 4.46 -4.69 2.20
C ASN A 251 3.70 -5.59 3.18
N ILE A 252 2.37 -5.56 3.13
CA ILE A 252 1.54 -6.43 3.95
C ILE A 252 1.69 -7.88 3.45
N PRO A 253 2.06 -8.84 4.32
CA PRO A 253 2.10 -10.24 3.92
C PRO A 253 0.74 -10.73 3.43
N PRO A 254 0.67 -11.61 2.42
CA PRO A 254 -0.58 -12.19 1.91
C PRO A 254 -1.50 -12.77 2.99
N THR A 255 -0.91 -13.37 4.02
CA THR A 255 -1.62 -13.99 5.15
C THR A 255 -2.14 -13.01 6.20
N GLU A 256 -1.70 -11.74 6.15
CA GLU A 256 -2.03 -10.72 7.16
C GLU A 256 -3.12 -9.74 6.69
N VAL A 257 -3.66 -9.87 5.48
CA VAL A 257 -4.63 -8.91 4.94
C VAL A 257 -5.88 -8.79 5.83
N LEU A 258 -6.50 -9.91 6.21
CA LEU A 258 -7.65 -9.88 7.13
C LEU A 258 -7.25 -9.45 8.55
N SER A 259 -6.08 -9.86 9.02
CA SER A 259 -5.52 -9.45 10.31
C SER A 259 -5.41 -7.91 10.37
N LEU A 260 -4.87 -7.28 9.33
CA LEU A 260 -4.85 -5.83 9.19
C LEU A 260 -6.25 -5.23 9.13
N GLU A 261 -7.16 -5.83 8.35
CA GLU A 261 -8.53 -5.32 8.24
C GLU A 261 -9.27 -5.31 9.59
N THR A 262 -9.08 -6.35 10.40
CA THR A 262 -9.67 -6.40 11.75
C THR A 262 -9.11 -5.28 12.64
N MET A 263 -7.83 -4.94 12.50
CA MET A 263 -7.24 -3.83 13.25
C MET A 263 -7.81 -2.47 12.81
N ARG A 264 -7.97 -2.25 11.51
CA ARG A 264 -8.61 -1.01 10.99
C ARG A 264 -10.05 -0.81 11.50
N ARG A 265 -10.75 -1.89 11.82
CA ARG A 265 -12.14 -1.88 12.30
C ARG A 265 -12.28 -1.88 13.82
N GLY A 266 -11.18 -1.99 14.57
CA GLY A 266 -11.22 -2.18 16.02
C GLY A 266 -11.76 -3.56 16.45
N LEU A 267 -11.62 -4.57 15.58
CA LEU A 267 -12.05 -5.96 15.83
C LEU A 267 -10.92 -6.86 16.35
N ARG A 268 -9.75 -6.29 16.63
CA ARG A 268 -8.60 -6.99 17.20
C ARG A 268 -8.11 -6.25 18.44
N GLN A 269 -7.65 -6.99 19.44
CA GLN A 269 -7.22 -6.45 20.74
C GLN A 269 -6.21 -5.29 20.63
N ASP A 270 -5.31 -5.32 19.65
CA ASP A 270 -4.29 -4.28 19.45
C ASP A 270 -4.85 -2.87 19.13
N THR A 271 -6.09 -2.79 18.64
CA THR A 271 -6.75 -1.53 18.21
C THR A 271 -8.23 -1.50 18.59
N PHE A 272 -8.62 -2.31 19.58
CA PHE A 272 -10.02 -2.46 20.00
C PHE A 272 -10.66 -1.13 20.43
N GLU A 273 -9.82 -0.21 20.91
CA GLU A 273 -10.20 1.17 21.24
C GLU A 273 -10.89 1.92 20.09
N PHE A 274 -10.61 1.58 18.83
CA PHE A 274 -11.26 2.20 17.67
C PHE A 274 -12.75 1.87 17.58
N GLY A 275 -13.18 0.74 18.13
CA GLY A 275 -14.59 0.31 18.14
C GLY A 275 -15.40 0.77 19.35
N LEU A 276 -14.81 1.53 20.27
CA LEU A 276 -15.49 1.95 21.49
C LEU A 276 -16.48 3.08 21.20
N LYS A 277 -17.78 2.79 21.33
CA LYS A 277 -18.81 3.84 21.35
C LYS A 277 -18.67 4.66 22.63
N LYS A 278 -18.64 5.99 22.53
CA LYS A 278 -18.78 6.86 23.71
C LYS A 278 -20.13 6.53 24.36
N LYS A 279 -20.13 6.13 25.64
CA LYS A 279 -21.35 6.07 26.42
C LYS A 279 -21.84 7.51 26.59
N GLU A 280 -23.01 7.84 26.06
CA GLU A 280 -23.70 9.05 26.49
C GLU A 280 -23.94 8.94 28.00
N LEU A 281 -23.25 9.77 28.77
CA LEU A 281 -23.60 9.99 30.17
C LEU A 281 -24.98 10.63 30.14
N LYS A 282 -26.02 9.87 30.48
CA LYS A 282 -27.32 10.47 30.79
C LYS A 282 -27.11 11.36 32.01
N GLU A 283 -27.04 12.68 31.81
CA GLU A 283 -27.17 13.65 32.90
C GLU A 283 -28.54 13.45 33.53
N TYR A 284 -28.57 12.78 34.68
CA TYR A 284 -29.74 12.83 35.55
C TYR A 284 -29.72 14.20 36.22
N VAL A 285 -30.46 15.15 35.65
CA VAL A 285 -30.80 16.40 36.36
C VAL A 285 -31.76 16.00 37.48
N TYR A 286 -31.26 15.90 38.71
CA TYR A 286 -32.11 15.89 39.89
C TYR A 286 -32.66 17.31 40.05
N VAL A 287 -33.95 17.49 39.76
CA VAL A 287 -34.69 18.68 40.18
C VAL A 287 -34.94 18.51 41.67
N ILE A 288 -34.29 19.35 42.49
CA ILE A 288 -34.53 19.48 43.94
C ILE A 288 -35.55 20.60 44.14
#